data_AF-A0A318CD73-F1
#
_entry.id   AF-A0A318CD73-F1
#
_cell.length_a   1.000
_cell.length_b   1.000
_cell.length_c   1.000
_cell.angle_alpha   90.00
_cell.angle_beta   90.00
_cell.angle_gamma   90.00
#
_symmetry.space_group_name_H-M   'P 1'
#
loop_
_entity.id
_entity.type
_entity.pdbx_description
1 polymer ?
#
loop_
_entity_poly.entity_id
_entity_poly.type
_entity_poly.pdbx_seq_one_letter_code
_entity_poly.pdbx_strand_id
1 'polypeptide(L)' 'VLDNVKTGKVIGIFERLLILTLYLTGNVASITIVIAAKSLARFKNFENKDFAEYYLIGTLASVMIAMVGGMILKVL' A
#
# COMPACT_ATOMS: atom_id res chain seq x y z
N VAL A 1 6.92 19.03 12.83
CA VAL A 1 7.53 18.26 11.71
C VAL A 1 7.50 16.74 11.95
N LEU A 2 7.60 16.24 13.20
CA LEU A 2 7.66 14.80 13.50
C LEU A 2 6.32 14.04 13.50
N ASP A 3 5.17 14.71 13.52
CA ASP A 3 3.85 14.03 13.55
C ASP A 3 3.47 13.35 12.23
N ASN A 4 3.84 13.93 11.08
CA ASN A 4 3.49 13.38 9.76
C ASN A 4 4.13 12.01 9.48
N VAL A 5 5.31 11.74 10.06
CA VAL A 5 6.03 10.47 9.87
C VAL A 5 5.35 9.35 10.65
N LYS A 6 4.81 9.64 11.84
CA LYS A 6 4.06 8.68 12.65
C LYS A 6 2.75 8.29 11.97
N THR A 7 2.00 9.28 11.48
CA THR A 7 0.73 9.07 10.77
C THR A 7 0.94 8.25 9.49
N GLY A 8 1.98 8.55 8.71
CA GLY A 8 2.31 7.79 7.50
C GLY A 8 2.65 6.31 7.77
N LYS A 9 3.39 6.02 8.85
CA LYS A 9 3.70 4.63 9.25
C LYS A 9 2.45 3.85 9.65
N VAL A 10 1.55 4.47 10.44
CA VAL A 10 0.30 3.83 10.89
C VAL A 10 -0.59 3.51 9.69
N ILE A 11 -0.76 4.44 8.74
CA ILE A 11 -1.53 4.21 7.51
C ILE A 11 -0.97 3.01 6.73
N GLY A 12 0.36 2.92 6.59
CA GLY A 12 0.98 1.80 5.89
C GLY A 12 0.85 0.44 6.59
N ILE A 13 0.65 0.40 7.92
CA ILE A 13 0.34 -0.85 8.64
C ILE A 13 -1.10 -1.29 8.34
N PHE A 14 -2.06 -0.38 8.41
CA PHE A 14 -3.46 -0.67 8.09
C PHE A 14 -3.64 -1.14 6.66
N GLU A 15 -2.96 -0.51 5.71
CA GLU A 15 -2.98 -0.93 4.30
C GLU A 15 -2.45 -2.35 4.11
N ARG A 16 -1.35 -2.72 4.76
CA ARG A 16 -0.80 -4.10 4.68
C ARG A 16 -1.74 -5.13 5.29
N LEU A 17 -2.40 -4.82 6.40
CA LEU A 17 -3.43 -5.69 6.99
C LEU A 17 -4.64 -5.85 6.05
N LEU A 18 -5.07 -4.76 5.41
CA LEU A 18 -6.16 -4.77 4.43
C LEU A 18 -5.80 -5.61 3.20
N ILE A 19 -4.61 -5.40 2.63
CA ILE A 19 -4.12 -6.17 1.48
C ILE A 19 -4.03 -7.65 1.82
N LEU A 20 -3.49 -8.01 2.99
CA LEU A 20 -3.37 -9.41 3.42
C LEU A 20 -4.75 -10.07 3.57
N THR A 21 -5.70 -9.39 4.22
CA THR A 21 -7.07 -9.89 4.40
C THR A 21 -7.80 -10.07 3.08
N LEU A 22 -7.69 -9.10 2.16
CA LEU A 22 -8.30 -9.15 0.83
C LEU A 22 -7.66 -10.23 -0.05
N TYR A 23 -6.36 -10.43 0.07
CA TYR A 23 -5.66 -11.50 -0.63
C TYR A 23 -6.14 -12.88 -0.16
N LEU A 24 -6.25 -13.09 1.16
CA LEU A 24 -6.71 -14.35 1.75
C LEU A 24 -8.16 -14.69 1.42
N THR A 25 -9.01 -13.66 1.29
CA THR A 25 -10.40 -13.82 0.83
C THR A 25 -10.52 -14.04 -0.68
N GLY A 26 -9.40 -14.05 -1.41
CA GLY A 26 -9.35 -14.25 -2.86
C GLY A 26 -9.78 -13.03 -3.68
N ASN A 27 -10.11 -11.91 -3.03
CA ASN A 27 -10.55 -10.69 -3.71
C ASN A 27 -9.38 -9.78 -4.06
N VAL A 28 -8.55 -10.23 -5.00
CA VAL A 28 -7.37 -9.49 -5.48
C VAL A 28 -7.77 -8.16 -6.12
N ALA A 29 -8.96 -8.05 -6.70
CA ALA A 29 -9.45 -6.80 -7.30
C ALA A 29 -9.63 -5.67 -6.26
N SER A 30 -10.05 -6.01 -5.04
CA SER A 30 -10.19 -5.02 -3.95
C SER A 30 -8.84 -4.42 -3.52
N ILE A 31 -7.72 -5.11 -3.71
CA ILE A 31 -6.37 -4.57 -3.40
C ILE A 31 -6.10 -3.33 -4.24
N THR A 32 -6.47 -3.35 -5.53
CA THR A 32 -6.33 -2.19 -6.43
C THR A 32 -7.13 -0.99 -5.95
N ILE A 33 -8.33 -1.22 -5.39
CA ILE A 33 -9.18 -0.15 -4.83
C ILE A 33 -8.49 0.50 -3.62
N VAL A 34 -7.88 -0.28 -2.74
CA VAL A 34 -7.15 0.22 -1.56
C VAL A 34 -5.97 1.10 -1.98
N ILE A 35 -5.18 0.64 -2.95
CA ILE A 35 -4.03 1.39 -3.48
C ILE A 35 -4.48 2.69 -4.16
N ALA A 36 -5.56 2.63 -4.93
CA ALA A 36 -6.14 3.79 -5.60
C ALA A 36 -6.64 4.82 -4.57
N ALA A 37 -7.36 4.39 -3.53
CA ALA A 37 -7.84 5.26 -2.47
C ALA A 37 -6.69 5.97 -1.73
N LYS A 38 -5.61 5.24 -1.40
CA LYS A 38 -4.42 5.83 -0.78
C LYS A 38 -3.76 6.89 -1.67
N SER A 39 -3.65 6.60 -2.96
CA SER A 39 -3.03 7.49 -3.94
C SER A 39 -3.88 8.75 -4.16
N LEU A 40 -5.21 8.60 -4.20
CA LEU A 40 -6.15 9.71 -4.29
C LEU A 40 -6.07 10.61 -3.06
N ALA A 41 -6.02 10.03 -1.85
CA ALA A 41 -5.87 10.79 -0.61
C ALA A 41 -4.58 11.62 -0.55
N ARG A 42 -3.54 11.23 -1.32
CA ARG A 42 -2.24 11.90 -1.35
C ARG A 42 -1.95 12.67 -2.64
N PHE A 43 -2.93 12.77 -3.54
CA PHE A 43 -2.79 13.38 -4.86
C PHE A 43 -2.19 14.79 -4.83
N LYS A 44 -2.60 15.64 -3.87
CA LYS A 44 -2.02 16.99 -3.71
C LYS A 44 -0.50 17.01 -3.47
N ASN A 45 0.06 15.97 -2.87
CA ASN A 45 1.50 15.90 -2.61
C ASN A 45 2.29 15.43 -3.84
N PHE A 46 1.63 14.95 -4.89
CA PHE A 46 2.30 14.54 -6.14
C PHE A 46 2.76 15.71 -7.01
N GLU A 47 2.43 16.95 -6.62
CA GLU A 47 3.04 18.15 -7.19
C GLU A 47 4.56 18.19 -6.93
N ASN A 48 5.02 17.54 -5.85
CA ASN A 48 6.44 17.33 -5.60
C ASN A 48 6.89 16.00 -6.27
N LYS A 49 7.75 16.11 -7.29
CA LYS A 49 8.27 14.96 -8.05
C LYS A 49 9.00 13.94 -7.19
N ASP A 50 9.86 14.39 -6.27
CA ASP A 50 10.63 13.50 -5.40
C ASP A 50 9.72 12.71 -4.47
N PHE A 51 8.67 13.35 -3.96
CA PHE A 51 7.66 12.67 -3.14
C PHE A 51 6.87 11.64 -3.96
N ALA A 52 6.46 12.00 -5.18
CA ALA A 52 5.72 11.10 -6.05
C ALA A 52 6.52 9.84 -6.40
N GLU A 53 7.79 9.99 -6.78
CA GLU A 53 8.69 8.88 -7.10
C GLU A 53 8.92 7.98 -5.87
N TYR A 54 9.23 8.57 -4.72
CA TYR A 54 9.40 7.82 -3.46
C TYR A 54 8.12 7.05 -3.07
N TYR A 55 6.96 7.70 -3.17
CA TYR A 55 5.67 7.09 -2.88
C TYR A 55 5.36 5.92 -3.82
N LEU A 56 5.63 6.10 -5.11
CA LEU A 56 5.35 5.09 -6.13
C LEU A 56 6.23 3.86 -5.93
N ILE A 57 7.53 4.06 -5.77
CA ILE A 57 8.50 2.98 -5.50
C ILE A 57 8.12 2.23 -4.22
N GLY A 58 7.84 2.95 -3.14
CA GLY A 58 7.51 2.35 -1.85
C GLY A 58 6.20 1.55 -1.87
N THR A 59 5.16 2.07 -2.53
CA THR A 59 3.86 1.40 -2.60
C THR A 59 3.92 0.17 -3.51
N LEU A 60 4.52 0.28 -4.70
CA LEU A 60 4.65 -0.86 -5.61
C LEU A 60 5.51 -1.98 -5.03
N ALA A 61 6.64 -1.66 -4.40
CA ALA A 61 7.48 -2.65 -3.74
C ALA A 61 6.74 -3.38 -2.61
N SER A 62 5.99 -2.64 -1.77
CA SER A 62 5.21 -3.25 -0.70
C SER A 62 4.10 -4.16 -1.21
N VAL A 63 3.42 -3.77 -2.29
CA VAL A 63 2.35 -4.59 -2.91
C VAL A 63 2.93 -5.85 -3.52
N MET A 64 4.07 -5.75 -4.20
CA MET A 64 4.78 -6.90 -4.77
C MET A 64 5.16 -7.91 -3.69
N ILE A 65 5.74 -7.45 -2.57
CA ILE A 65 6.10 -8.33 -1.44
C ILE A 65 4.84 -8.97 -0.83
N ALA A 66 3.76 -8.21 -0.65
CA ALA A 66 2.51 -8.73 -0.10
C ALA A 66 1.87 -9.79 -1.01
N MET A 67 1.89 -9.58 -2.33
CA MET A 67 1.38 -10.55 -3.31
C MET A 67 2.21 -11.83 -3.35
N VAL A 68 3.53 -11.72 -3.34
CA VAL A 68 4.44 -12.89 -3.30
C VAL A 68 4.28 -13.65 -1.98
N GLY A 69 4.24 -12.95 -0.85
CA GLY A 69 4.00 -13.57 0.46
C GLY A 69 2.63 -14.25 0.55
N GLY A 70 1.58 -13.61 0.02
CA GLY A 70 0.25 -14.20 -0.09
C GLY A 70 0.24 -15.45 -0.96
N MET A 71 0.92 -15.43 -2.13
CA MET A 71 1.02 -16.61 -2.99
C MET A 71 1.68 -17.78 -2.27
N ILE A 72 2.80 -17.53 -1.58
CA ILE A 72 3.50 -18.56 -0.81
C ILE A 72 2.57 -19.14 0.26
N LEU A 73 1.87 -18.29 1.01
CA LEU A 73 0.97 -18.73 2.08
C LEU A 73 -0.25 -19.52 1.57
N LYS A 74 -0.71 -19.24 0.35
CA LYS A 74 -1.81 -19.97 -0.28
C LYS A 74 -1.36 -21.33 -0.86
N VAL A 75 -0.10 -21.44 -1.26
CA VAL A 75 0.48 -22.65 -1.85
C VAL A 75 0.94 -23.66 -0.77
N LEU A 76 1.32 -23.17 0.41
CA LEU A 76 1.63 -23.98 1.59
C LEU A 76 0.36 -24.60 2.19
#